data_AF-A0A2V5LIX2-F1
#
_entry.id   AF-A0A2V5LIX2-F1
#
_cell.length_a   1.000
_cell.length_b   1.000
_cell.length_c   1.000
_cell.angle_alpha   90.00
_cell.angle_beta   90.00
_cell.angle_gamma   90.00
#
_symmetry.space_group_name_H-M   'P 1'
#
loop_
_entity.id
_entity.type
_entity.pdbx_description
1 polymer ?
#
loop_
_entity_poly.entity_id
_entity_poly.type
_entity_poly.pdbx_seq_one_letter_code
_entity_poly.pdbx_strand_id
1 'polypeptide(L)'
;PHPFYIFGGSIGSRLFSEIDCFDAIELCHFHFGLFNPNRRAKRVAARFGKSMIATSDAHRLHAFGGHYTSMPMPPALTLESVFAGLRSGPLRLTSPACSFTDFVSAIYFVFLTHPFRVRRKLAEA
;
A
#
# COMPACT_ATOMS: atom_id res chain seq x y z
N PRO A 1 -4.95 4.88 -1.30
CA PRO A 1 -4.02 3.75 -1.05
C PRO A 1 -3.03 3.58 -2.22
N HIS A 2 -1.77 3.20 -1.91
CA HIS A 2 -0.62 3.00 -2.81
C HIS A 2 -0.68 3.83 -4.11
N PRO A 3 -0.41 5.15 -4.04
CA PRO A 3 -0.90 6.14 -5.00
C PRO A 3 -0.29 6.04 -6.40
N PHE A 4 0.80 5.31 -6.57
CA PHE A 4 1.47 5.12 -7.86
C PHE A 4 1.46 3.66 -8.31
N TYR A 5 0.54 2.85 -7.79
CA TYR A 5 0.37 1.48 -8.22
C TYR A 5 -0.03 1.42 -9.71
N ILE A 6 0.69 0.57 -10.45
CA ILE A 6 0.72 0.59 -11.92
C ILE A 6 -0.51 -0.11 -12.51
N PHE A 7 -1.07 -1.11 -11.83
CA PHE A 7 -2.15 -1.95 -12.35
C PHE A 7 -3.57 -1.40 -12.07
N GLY A 8 -3.70 -0.10 -11.76
CA GLY A 8 -4.99 0.60 -11.63
C GLY A 8 -5.43 0.86 -10.19
N GLY A 9 -6.58 1.51 -10.02
CA GLY A 9 -7.19 1.75 -8.70
C GLY A 9 -6.43 2.71 -7.77
N SER A 10 -5.57 3.59 -8.31
CA SER A 10 -4.78 4.55 -7.51
C SER A 10 -4.98 6.00 -7.97
N ILE A 11 -4.75 6.95 -7.04
CA ILE A 11 -4.95 8.39 -7.28
C ILE A 11 -3.95 8.99 -8.30
N GLY A 12 -2.76 8.40 -8.45
CA GLY A 12 -1.78 8.79 -9.46
C GLY A 12 -1.30 10.24 -9.32
N SER A 13 -1.28 10.96 -10.45
CA SER A 13 -0.83 12.37 -10.52
C SER A 13 -1.74 13.35 -9.79
N ARG A 14 -3.01 13.00 -9.52
CA ARG A 14 -3.90 13.85 -8.72
C ARG A 14 -3.45 13.99 -7.28
N LEU A 15 -2.58 13.10 -6.80
CA LEU A 15 -2.00 13.22 -5.46
C LEU A 15 -1.30 14.57 -5.26
N PHE A 16 -0.71 15.16 -6.29
CA PHE A 16 0.01 16.42 -6.17
C PHE A 16 -0.93 17.62 -5.91
N SER A 17 -2.13 17.61 -6.48
CA SER A 17 -3.13 18.67 -6.28
C SER A 17 -3.97 18.47 -5.03
N GLU A 18 -4.08 17.23 -4.54
CA GLU A 18 -4.96 16.84 -3.43
C GLU A 18 -4.17 16.41 -2.18
N ILE A 19 -2.86 16.67 -2.13
CA ILE A 19 -1.96 16.17 -1.08
C ILE A 19 -2.37 16.63 0.32
N ASP A 20 -3.01 17.79 0.41
CA ASP A 20 -3.46 18.37 1.68
C ASP A 20 -4.63 17.61 2.29
N CYS A 21 -5.36 16.82 1.49
CA CYS A 21 -6.42 15.92 1.97
C CYS A 21 -5.87 14.69 2.71
N PHE A 22 -4.56 14.46 2.70
CA PHE A 22 -3.94 13.24 3.24
C PHE A 22 -2.95 13.53 4.35
N ASP A 23 -3.05 12.75 5.43
CA ASP A 23 -2.11 12.75 6.55
C ASP A 23 -0.80 12.00 6.22
N ALA A 24 -0.90 10.95 5.40
CA ALA A 24 0.22 10.08 5.06
C ALA A 24 0.08 9.48 3.66
N ILE A 25 1.22 9.01 3.13
CA ILE A 25 1.33 8.35 1.84
C ILE A 25 1.61 6.86 2.04
N GLU A 26 0.78 6.01 1.46
CA GLU A 26 1.00 4.57 1.54
C GLU A 26 2.10 4.09 0.60
N LEU A 27 2.95 3.23 1.15
CA LEU A 27 3.96 2.45 0.47
C LEU A 27 3.30 1.20 -0.13
N CYS A 28 3.42 1.05 -1.44
CA CYS A 28 2.91 -0.09 -2.17
C CYS A 28 3.68 -1.37 -1.79
N HIS A 29 2.98 -2.39 -1.31
CA HIS A 29 3.54 -3.72 -1.03
C HIS A 29 4.09 -4.39 -2.31
N PHE A 30 3.52 -4.03 -3.47
CA PHE A 30 3.88 -4.57 -4.77
C PHE A 30 5.03 -3.78 -5.42
N HIS A 31 6.27 -4.12 -5.06
CA HIS A 31 7.48 -3.53 -5.64
C HIS A 31 8.61 -4.56 -5.76
N PHE A 32 9.31 -4.55 -6.89
CA PHE A 32 10.41 -5.46 -7.20
C PHE A 32 11.49 -4.77 -8.05
N GLY A 33 12.75 -4.83 -7.64
CA GLY A 33 13.89 -4.36 -8.42
C GLY A 33 13.70 -2.95 -9.00
N LEU A 34 13.72 -2.84 -10.34
CA LEU A 34 13.49 -1.60 -11.08
C LEU A 34 12.02 -1.15 -11.09
N PHE A 35 11.08 -2.08 -10.94
CA PHE A 35 9.65 -1.82 -10.80
C PHE A 35 9.33 -1.42 -9.36
N ASN A 36 9.63 -0.16 -9.03
CA ASN A 36 9.44 0.37 -7.69
C ASN A 36 8.67 1.71 -7.70
N PRO A 37 7.33 1.68 -7.67
CA PRO A 37 6.50 2.89 -7.59
C PRO A 37 6.73 3.67 -6.30
N ASN A 38 7.26 3.02 -5.26
CA ASN A 38 7.55 3.66 -3.97
C ASN A 38 8.66 4.72 -4.07
N ARG A 39 9.51 4.67 -5.10
CA ARG A 39 10.47 5.77 -5.37
C ARG A 39 9.75 7.09 -5.60
N ARG A 40 8.63 7.07 -6.34
CA ARG A 40 7.82 8.26 -6.57
C ARG A 40 7.06 8.66 -5.30
N ALA A 41 6.48 7.69 -4.59
CA ALA A 41 5.80 7.94 -3.31
C ALA A 41 6.71 8.62 -2.28
N LYS A 42 7.94 8.11 -2.09
CA LYS A 42 8.95 8.67 -1.20
C LYS A 42 9.31 10.13 -1.54
N ARG A 43 9.46 10.44 -2.83
CA ARG A 43 9.75 11.82 -3.27
C ARG A 43 8.59 12.77 -2.97
N VAL A 44 7.35 12.33 -3.16
CA VAL A 44 6.17 13.14 -2.82
C VAL A 44 6.07 13.33 -1.31
N ALA A 45 6.24 12.26 -0.53
CA ALA A 45 6.23 12.32 0.94
C ALA A 45 7.25 13.34 1.46
N ALA A 46 8.50 13.26 0.99
CA ALA A 46 9.55 14.20 1.34
C ALA A 46 9.23 15.64 0.90
N ARG A 47 8.73 15.83 -0.33
CA ARG A 47 8.41 17.16 -0.87
C ARG A 47 7.33 17.89 -0.07
N PHE A 48 6.33 17.17 0.42
CA PHE A 48 5.17 17.74 1.11
C PHE A 48 5.18 17.50 2.63
N GLY A 49 6.30 17.00 3.18
CA GLY A 49 6.43 16.72 4.61
C GLY A 49 5.41 15.70 5.15
N LYS A 50 4.96 14.76 4.30
CA LYS A 50 3.97 13.75 4.69
C LYS A 50 4.64 12.48 5.21
N SER A 51 4.07 11.90 6.27
CA SER A 51 4.48 10.57 6.76
C SER A 51 4.26 9.50 5.70
N MET A 52 5.04 8.42 5.78
CA MET A 52 4.79 7.22 4.99
C MET A 52 4.24 6.11 5.86
N ILE A 53 3.33 5.30 5.31
CA ILE A 53 2.77 4.12 5.97
C ILE A 53 2.90 2.90 5.07
N ALA A 54 3.20 1.74 5.63
CA ALA A 54 3.16 0.45 4.95
C ALA A 54 1.96 -0.34 5.49
N THR A 55 1.18 -0.90 4.57
CA THR A 55 0.10 -1.85 4.87
C THR A 55 0.23 -3.07 3.95
N SER A 56 -0.32 -4.19 4.38
CA SER A 56 -0.22 -5.45 3.64
C SER A 56 -1.17 -5.53 2.44
N ASP A 57 -2.24 -4.73 2.42
CA ASP A 57 -3.31 -4.81 1.41
C ASP A 57 -3.71 -6.28 1.11
N ALA A 58 -3.82 -7.06 2.18
CA ALA A 58 -3.87 -8.51 2.10
C ALA A 58 -5.23 -9.00 1.57
N HIS A 59 -5.20 -9.58 0.36
CA HIS A 59 -6.36 -10.28 -0.24
C HIS A 59 -6.38 -11.78 0.10
N ARG A 60 -5.36 -12.27 0.80
CA ARG A 60 -5.19 -13.66 1.25
C ARG A 60 -4.54 -13.68 2.63
N LEU A 61 -4.90 -14.67 3.45
CA LEU A 61 -4.43 -14.75 4.84
C LEU A 61 -2.90 -14.82 4.97
N HIS A 62 -2.21 -15.51 4.05
CA HIS A 62 -0.74 -15.59 4.09
C HIS A 62 -0.03 -14.26 3.80
N ALA A 63 -0.70 -13.30 3.17
CA ALA A 63 -0.15 -11.98 2.90
C ALA A 63 -0.35 -11.03 4.10
N PHE A 64 -1.23 -11.38 5.03
CA PHE A 64 -1.51 -10.57 6.22
C PHE A 64 -0.25 -10.44 7.08
N GLY A 65 0.07 -9.20 7.46
CA GLY A 65 1.26 -8.91 8.29
C GLY A 65 2.59 -8.97 7.54
N GLY A 66 2.61 -9.23 6.22
CA GLY A 66 3.84 -9.18 5.42
C GLY A 66 4.39 -7.75 5.26
N HIS A 67 3.51 -6.75 5.32
CA HIS A 67 3.86 -5.34 5.26
C HIS A 67 3.07 -4.57 6.33
N TYR A 68 3.78 -3.79 7.14
CA TYR A 68 3.19 -3.06 8.26
C TYR A 68 4.04 -1.85 8.67
N THR A 69 3.42 -0.96 9.44
CA THR A 69 4.07 0.18 10.08
C THR A 69 4.15 -0.07 11.57
N SER A 70 5.35 0.02 12.13
CA SER A 70 5.55 0.08 13.58
C SER A 70 5.71 1.52 14.02
N MET A 71 5.11 1.84 15.17
CA MET A 71 5.23 3.14 15.83
C MET A 71 5.39 2.92 17.34
N PRO A 72 5.90 3.91 18.09
CA PRO A 72 5.90 3.86 19.55
C PRO A 72 4.49 3.60 20.10
N MET A 73 4.40 2.80 21.15
CA MET A 73 3.11 2.53 21.80
C MET A 73 2.56 3.83 22.41
N PRO A 74 1.36 4.29 22.02
CA PRO A 74 0.75 5.44 22.67
C PRO A 74 0.34 5.07 24.11
N PRO A 75 0.24 6.07 25.02
CA PRO A 75 -0.21 5.83 26.41
C PRO A 75 -1.59 5.18 26.50
N ALA A 76 -2.47 5.47 25.54
CA ALA A 76 -3.77 4.84 25.38
C ALA A 76 -3.98 4.42 23.92
N LEU A 77 -4.51 3.22 23.71
CA LEU A 77 -4.79 2.68 22.37
C LEU A 77 -6.15 3.19 21.86
N THR A 78 -6.25 4.49 21.61
CA THR A 78 -7.41 5.13 20.98
C THR A 78 -7.13 5.51 19.54
N LEU A 79 -8.18 5.75 18.74
CA LEU A 79 -8.04 6.16 17.34
C LEU A 79 -7.24 7.46 17.20
N GLU A 80 -7.50 8.43 18.08
CA GLU A 80 -6.85 9.74 18.10
C GLU A 80 -5.36 9.60 18.40
N SER A 81 -5.02 8.76 19.39
CA SER A 81 -3.64 8.50 19.78
C SER A 81 -2.86 7.79 18.68
N VAL A 82 -3.52 6.86 17.96
CA VAL A 82 -2.93 6.19 16.80
C VAL A 82 -2.69 7.18 15.65
N PHE A 83 -3.68 7.99 15.28
CA PHE A 83 -3.52 8.98 14.21
C PHE A 83 -2.49 10.06 14.55
N ALA A 84 -2.45 10.52 15.81
CA ALA A 84 -1.42 11.44 16.27
C ALA A 84 -0.02 10.83 16.11
N GLY A 85 0.17 9.57 16.53
CA GLY A 85 1.44 8.85 16.37
C GLY A 85 1.85 8.66 14.90
N LEU A 86 0.88 8.36 14.02
CA LEU A 86 1.13 8.25 12.57
C LEU A 86 1.51 9.59 11.93
N ARG A 87 0.98 10.71 12.43
CA ARG A 87 1.34 12.06 11.95
C ARG A 87 2.69 12.54 12.49
N SER A 88 3.01 12.27 13.75
CA SER A 88 4.23 12.78 14.41
C SER A 88 5.47 11.93 14.16
N GLY A 89 5.31 10.62 13.90
CA GLY A 89 6.42 9.68 13.90
C GLY A 89 7.12 9.57 15.27
N PRO A 90 8.29 8.91 15.35
CA PRO A 90 8.97 8.18 14.28
C PRO A 90 8.23 6.90 13.88
N LEU A 91 8.21 6.60 12.57
CA LEU A 91 7.60 5.38 12.01
C LEU A 91 8.68 4.46 11.45
N ARG A 92 8.54 3.15 11.68
CA ARG A 92 9.37 2.11 11.07
C ARG A 92 8.52 1.30 10.09
N LEU A 93 8.89 1.35 8.81
CA LEU A 93 8.20 0.65 7.74
C LEU A 93 8.83 -0.73 7.52
N THR A 94 8.04 -1.78 7.69
CA THR A 94 8.39 -3.13 7.26
C THR A 94 7.66 -3.42 5.96
N SER A 95 8.40 -3.47 4.85
CA SER A 95 7.86 -3.78 3.54
C SER A 95 8.95 -4.39 2.65
N PRO A 96 9.17 -5.71 2.74
CA PRO A 96 10.13 -6.38 1.87
C PRO A 96 9.73 -6.21 0.40
N ALA A 97 10.70 -6.27 -0.52
CA ALA A 97 10.38 -6.36 -1.93
C ALA A 97 9.72 -7.71 -2.22
N CYS A 98 8.73 -7.72 -3.12
CA CYS A 98 8.16 -8.99 -3.54
C CYS A 98 9.22 -9.81 -4.29
N SER A 99 9.15 -11.13 -4.20
CA SER A 99 10.01 -11.97 -5.04
C SER A 99 9.54 -11.92 -6.49
N PHE A 100 10.41 -12.29 -7.44
CA PHE A 100 10.00 -12.42 -8.85
C PHE A 100 8.85 -13.43 -9.01
N THR A 101 8.87 -14.51 -8.22
CA THR A 101 7.79 -15.51 -8.20
C THR A 101 6.48 -14.94 -7.67
N ASP A 102 6.51 -14.10 -6.64
CA ASP A 102 5.32 -13.42 -6.12
C ASP A 102 4.76 -12.42 -7.15
N PHE A 103 5.65 -11.72 -7.85
CA PHE A 103 5.27 -10.79 -8.93
C PHE A 103 4.51 -11.51 -10.05
N VAL A 104 5.05 -12.64 -10.55
CA VAL A 104 4.40 -13.45 -11.59
C VAL A 104 3.09 -14.05 -11.09
N SER A 105 3.07 -14.56 -9.85
CA SER A 105 1.87 -15.13 -9.22
C SER A 105 0.75 -14.09 -9.06
N ALA A 106 1.09 -12.86 -8.66
CA ALA A 106 0.14 -11.77 -8.54
C ALA A 106 -0.43 -11.36 -9.90
N ILE A 107 0.41 -11.22 -10.94
CA ILE A 107 -0.04 -10.94 -12.31
C ILE A 107 -1.00 -12.04 -12.79
N TYR A 108 -0.61 -13.30 -12.64
CA TYR A 108 -1.44 -14.44 -13.01
C TYR A 108 -2.79 -14.40 -12.28
N PHE A 109 -2.78 -14.09 -10.97
CA PHE A 109 -4.01 -14.03 -10.20
C PHE A 109 -4.94 -12.91 -10.68
N VAL A 110 -4.41 -11.69 -10.79
CA VAL A 110 -5.18 -10.47 -11.11
C VAL A 110 -5.74 -10.53 -12.53
N PHE A 111 -4.93 -10.93 -13.51
CA PHE A 111 -5.33 -10.85 -14.92
C PHE A 111 -6.00 -12.12 -15.45
N LEU A 112 -5.77 -13.28 -14.83
CA LEU A 112 -6.34 -14.55 -15.31
C LEU A 112 -7.36 -15.07 -14.30
N THR A 113 -6.92 -15.50 -13.11
CA THR A 113 -7.82 -16.28 -12.24
C THR A 113 -9.01 -15.48 -11.69
N HIS A 114 -8.82 -14.21 -11.35
CA HIS A 114 -9.88 -13.37 -10.78
C HIS A 114 -11.01 -13.08 -11.78
N PRO A 115 -10.74 -12.60 -13.01
CA PRO A 115 -11.79 -12.39 -14.00
C PRO A 115 -12.47 -13.69 -14.43
N PHE A 116 -11.75 -14.82 -14.54
CA PHE A 116 -12.38 -16.11 -14.82
C PHE A 116 -13.34 -16.54 -13.70
N ARG A 117 -12.96 -16.35 -12.44
CA ARG A 117 -13.79 -16.73 -11.29
C ARG A 117 -15.04 -15.84 -11.15
N VAL A 118 -14.92 -14.55 -11.46
CA VAL A 118 -16.07 -13.63 -11.52
C VAL A 118 -17.01 -14.01 -12.66
N ARG A 119 -16.48 -14.26 -13.86
CA ARG A 119 -17.29 -14.70 -15.01
C ARG A 119 -18.02 -16.01 -14.75
N ARG A 120 -17.36 -16.98 -14.10
CA ARG A 120 -17.99 -18.26 -13.73
C ARG A 120 -19.13 -18.05 -12.74
N LYS A 121 -18.92 -17.25 -11.69
CA LYS A 121 -19.99 -16.92 -10.72
C LYS A 121 -21.19 -16.22 -11.36
N LEU A 122 -20.96 -15.36 -12.35
CA LEU A 122 -22.03 -14.70 -13.10
C LEU A 122 -22.78 -15.65 -14.05
N ALA A 123 -22.12 -16.71 -14.54
CA ALA A 123 -22.76 -17.72 -15.38
C ALA A 123 -23.55 -18.77 -14.56
N GLU A 124 -23.30 -18.86 -13.26
CA GLU A 124 -23.99 -19.75 -12.31
C GLU A 124 -25.16 -19.06 -11.57
N ALA A 125 -25.39 -17.76 -11.80
CA ALA A 125 -26.44 -16.93 -11.18
C ALA A 125 -27.55 -16.61 -12.17
#